data_AF-A0A316XC57-F1
#
_entry.id   AF-A0A316XC57-F1
#
_cell.length_a   1.000
_cell.length_b   1.000
_cell.length_c   1.000
_cell.angle_alpha   90.00
_cell.angle_beta   90.00
_cell.angle_gamma   90.00
#
_symmetry.space_group_name_H-M   'P 1'
#
loop_
_entity.id
_entity.type
_entity.pdbx_description
1 polymer ?
#
loop_
_entity_poly.entity_id
_entity_poly.type
_entity_poly.pdbx_seq_one_letter_code
_entity_poly.pdbx_strand_id
1 'polypeptide(L)'
;MKKCTLLLLFLFFENNFQAQVGINTTTPDPSSTLDIAGFNKGLLIPRVPLTGSSDTATIPAPANSLMIYNTAFSNDVLPGYYYWSTTAGRWTKVLDDLTPIVMTGWSLTGNSGMVNGINFIGTSDNVDVIFKRNNIVSGVLNTTNTIFGVNSLTANTTGLNNTAVGVNNLISNTIGSMNTAIGAEVLSNNKSGIQNTGYGYRALYSNLDGNNNVANGYFSLYSAKSTIGNVGIGASSVRELISGDHNIGIGGDALRLIPGGRGNTAIGGSAGYNLNTVNNYNTFIGFRAAAGLVSGKSNTIIGANVTGLPASLSNNVIIADGDGNRRINIDQNGNIGIGTNTPQFPLDIRLKTAVWPLPVSSLTYYGISPDSGSFAGTLTTYPNYTNDMGTFNTNTSIYADGNIISVGKLSVAQSSLFSDKRIKNIKGKSDGVKDLMILKKLSITNYLMKDEALYGKQEFKKVIAQEVEAIYPQAVNKSNVKTFIPNIYQLAKQNGSVFTFEKPVAIAKEDKFLKVYDETGEFVLEIQNSTSNSITVNLAGKDLKGKLFVYGTEVSDLRTVDYDALSMLNISATQELAKKIEALENENQALQKVNREMKHTQAIFEQRLKHLESSFAK
;
A
#
# COMPACT_ATOMS: atom_id res chain seq x y z
N MET A 1 -107.31 -97.05 -19.60
CA MET A 1 -106.31 -96.72 -20.65
C MET A 1 -106.03 -95.22 -20.60
N LYS A 2 -104.74 -94.82 -20.41
CA LYS A 2 -104.03 -93.58 -20.87
C LYS A 2 -104.78 -92.22 -20.75
N LYS A 3 -104.32 -91.12 -20.16
CA LYS A 3 -103.02 -90.55 -19.72
C LYS A 3 -103.36 -89.28 -18.88
N CYS A 4 -102.56 -88.90 -17.88
CA CYS A 4 -102.37 -87.48 -17.52
C CYS A 4 -101.01 -87.32 -16.86
N THR A 5 -100.05 -86.84 -17.66
CA THR A 5 -98.67 -86.55 -17.29
C THR A 5 -98.50 -85.05 -17.47
N LEU A 6 -98.65 -84.24 -16.43
CA LEU A 6 -98.06 -82.89 -16.32
C LEU A 6 -98.36 -82.28 -14.93
N LEU A 7 -97.58 -82.65 -13.92
CA LEU A 7 -97.57 -81.96 -12.62
C LEU A 7 -96.15 -81.93 -12.04
N LEU A 8 -95.18 -81.47 -12.82
CA LEU A 8 -93.77 -81.44 -12.43
C LEU A 8 -93.00 -80.31 -13.13
N LEU A 9 -93.57 -79.10 -13.16
CA LEU A 9 -92.89 -77.92 -13.69
C LEU A 9 -93.24 -76.62 -12.93
N PHE A 10 -93.29 -76.66 -11.60
CA PHE A 10 -93.54 -75.47 -10.77
C PHE A 10 -92.70 -75.47 -9.48
N LEU A 11 -91.44 -75.89 -9.56
CA LEU A 11 -90.45 -75.64 -8.52
C LEU A 11 -89.19 -75.12 -9.22
N PHE A 12 -88.60 -74.07 -8.67
CA PHE A 12 -87.41 -73.31 -9.11
C PHE A 12 -87.65 -72.08 -10.00
N PHE A 13 -88.18 -71.02 -9.40
CA PHE A 13 -87.74 -69.65 -9.68
C PHE A 13 -87.82 -68.83 -8.38
N GLU A 14 -86.76 -68.87 -7.55
CA GLU A 14 -86.51 -67.80 -6.58
C GLU A 14 -85.74 -66.69 -7.30
N ASN A 15 -86.45 -65.61 -7.66
CA ASN A 15 -85.80 -64.35 -8.03
C ASN A 15 -85.59 -63.54 -6.75
N ASN A 16 -84.33 -63.30 -6.41
CA ASN A 16 -83.94 -62.34 -5.38
C ASN A 16 -84.28 -60.92 -5.88
N PHE A 17 -85.35 -60.31 -5.36
CA PHE A 17 -85.61 -58.89 -5.58
C PHE A 17 -84.74 -58.06 -4.63
N GLN A 18 -83.84 -57.24 -5.18
CA GLN A 18 -83.03 -56.29 -4.41
C GLN A 18 -83.91 -55.12 -3.94
N ALA A 19 -83.79 -54.71 -2.66
CA ALA A 19 -84.59 -53.68 -2.01
C ALA A 19 -84.07 -52.24 -2.19
N GLN A 20 -83.45 -51.94 -3.34
CA GLN A 20 -82.86 -50.63 -3.62
C GLN A 20 -83.89 -49.71 -4.26
N VAL A 21 -83.90 -48.43 -3.85
CA VAL A 21 -84.77 -47.42 -4.42
C VAL A 21 -84.00 -46.62 -5.46
N GLY A 22 -84.38 -46.75 -6.73
CA GLY A 22 -83.93 -45.87 -7.80
C GLY A 22 -84.93 -44.74 -8.03
N ILE A 23 -84.46 -43.50 -8.03
CA ILE A 23 -85.23 -42.35 -8.49
C ILE A 23 -84.60 -41.88 -9.80
N ASN A 24 -85.39 -41.92 -10.88
CA ASN A 24 -84.96 -41.64 -12.27
C ASN A 24 -83.83 -42.53 -12.80
N THR A 25 -83.60 -43.70 -12.19
CA THR A 25 -82.73 -44.76 -12.69
C THR A 25 -83.43 -46.10 -12.52
N THR A 26 -83.37 -46.95 -13.55
CA THR A 26 -83.88 -48.33 -13.50
C THR A 26 -82.79 -49.33 -13.09
N THR A 27 -81.57 -48.86 -12.90
CA THR A 27 -80.41 -49.63 -12.45
C THR A 27 -79.74 -48.84 -11.34
N PRO A 28 -80.32 -48.80 -10.12
CA PRO A 28 -79.67 -48.21 -8.96
C PRO A 28 -78.30 -48.84 -8.76
N ASP A 29 -77.32 -48.04 -8.33
CA ASP A 29 -76.02 -48.60 -7.99
C ASP A 29 -76.18 -49.69 -6.90
N PRO A 30 -75.65 -50.91 -7.09
CA PRO A 30 -75.78 -52.00 -6.13
C PRO A 30 -75.23 -51.72 -4.72
N SER A 31 -74.40 -50.70 -4.56
CA SER A 31 -73.87 -50.27 -3.25
C SER A 31 -74.77 -49.25 -2.54
N SER A 32 -75.80 -48.75 -3.20
CA SER A 32 -76.71 -47.73 -2.67
C SER A 32 -78.04 -48.33 -2.23
N THR A 33 -78.57 -47.86 -1.11
CA THR A 33 -79.97 -48.15 -0.74
C THR A 33 -80.93 -47.20 -1.45
N LEU A 34 -80.49 -45.99 -1.75
CA LEU A 34 -81.21 -44.97 -2.51
C LEU A 34 -80.25 -44.35 -3.53
N ASP A 35 -80.56 -44.53 -4.81
CA ASP A 35 -79.85 -43.90 -5.94
C ASP A 35 -80.77 -42.88 -6.60
N ILE A 36 -80.28 -41.66 -6.80
CA ILE A 36 -81.05 -40.57 -7.42
C ILE A 36 -80.27 -40.06 -8.64
N ALA A 37 -80.79 -40.35 -9.83
CA ALA A 37 -80.19 -39.91 -11.08
C ALA A 37 -80.83 -38.62 -11.60
N GLY A 38 -80.01 -37.69 -12.09
CA GLY A 38 -80.50 -36.46 -12.72
C GLY A 38 -79.37 -35.57 -13.24
N PHE A 39 -79.54 -34.99 -14.44
CA PHE A 39 -78.50 -34.19 -15.10
C PHE A 39 -78.51 -32.70 -14.72
N ASN A 40 -79.63 -32.21 -14.20
CA ASN A 40 -79.83 -30.80 -13.84
C ASN A 40 -80.75 -30.62 -12.62
N LYS A 41 -80.83 -31.66 -11.79
CA LYS A 41 -81.64 -31.70 -10.56
C LYS A 41 -80.74 -32.16 -9.41
N GLY A 42 -80.93 -31.57 -8.24
CA GLY A 42 -80.27 -31.99 -7.00
C GLY A 42 -81.26 -32.60 -6.01
N LEU A 43 -80.75 -33.10 -4.90
CA LEU A 43 -81.56 -33.56 -3.79
C LEU A 43 -81.89 -32.38 -2.86
N LEU A 44 -83.17 -32.00 -2.82
CA LEU A 44 -83.67 -31.17 -1.72
C LEU A 44 -83.95 -32.07 -0.52
N ILE A 45 -83.03 -32.05 0.45
CA ILE A 45 -83.24 -32.68 1.76
C ILE A 45 -84.30 -31.91 2.57
N PRO A 46 -84.91 -32.53 3.60
CA PRO A 46 -85.88 -31.86 4.45
C PRO A 46 -85.37 -30.51 4.99
N ARG A 47 -86.13 -29.45 4.73
CA ARG A 47 -85.87 -28.09 5.20
C ARG A 47 -86.62 -27.87 6.50
N VAL A 48 -85.90 -27.76 7.61
CA VAL A 48 -86.47 -27.85 8.95
C VAL A 48 -86.06 -26.63 9.76
N PRO A 49 -86.99 -25.82 10.31
CA PRO A 49 -86.64 -24.68 11.12
C PRO A 49 -86.33 -25.14 12.56
N LEU A 50 -85.05 -25.40 12.86
CA LEU A 50 -84.63 -25.77 14.21
C LEU A 50 -84.76 -24.59 15.17
N THR A 51 -85.16 -24.86 16.40
CA THR A 51 -85.20 -23.85 17.48
C THR A 51 -83.85 -23.68 18.17
N GLY A 52 -82.93 -24.65 18.05
CA GLY A 52 -81.58 -24.65 18.61
C GLY A 52 -80.84 -25.95 18.25
N SER A 53 -79.55 -26.07 18.57
CA SER A 53 -78.78 -27.27 18.20
C SER A 53 -79.19 -28.51 19.00
N SER A 54 -79.75 -28.36 20.19
CA SER A 54 -80.31 -29.46 20.99
C SER A 54 -81.78 -29.76 20.68
N ASP A 55 -82.35 -29.16 19.62
CA ASP A 55 -83.75 -29.30 19.28
C ASP A 55 -84.09 -30.74 18.87
N THR A 56 -84.69 -31.46 19.81
CA THR A 56 -85.30 -32.79 19.59
C THR A 56 -86.82 -32.72 19.60
N ALA A 57 -87.41 -31.52 19.65
CA ALA A 57 -88.85 -31.34 19.64
C ALA A 57 -89.38 -31.21 18.20
N THR A 58 -88.67 -30.47 17.35
CA THR A 58 -89.03 -30.29 15.93
C THR A 58 -88.88 -31.60 15.14
N ILE A 59 -87.88 -32.41 15.50
CA ILE A 59 -87.75 -33.79 15.03
C ILE A 59 -87.54 -34.67 16.28
N PRO A 60 -88.60 -35.36 16.75
CA PRO A 60 -88.50 -36.29 17.87
C PRO A 60 -87.59 -37.48 17.59
N ALA A 61 -86.73 -37.83 18.55
CA ALA A 61 -85.80 -38.96 18.48
C ALA A 61 -85.01 -39.02 17.15
N PRO A 62 -84.27 -37.95 16.78
CA PRO A 62 -83.57 -37.90 15.51
C PRO A 62 -82.52 -39.01 15.43
N ALA A 63 -82.52 -39.76 14.32
CA ALA A 63 -81.57 -40.85 14.10
C ALA A 63 -80.14 -40.30 13.94
N ASN A 64 -79.13 -41.08 14.33
CA ASN A 64 -77.74 -40.70 14.08
C ASN A 64 -77.50 -40.49 12.58
N SER A 65 -76.80 -39.43 12.21
CA SER A 65 -76.55 -39.01 10.82
C SER A 65 -77.80 -38.61 10.03
N LEU A 66 -78.94 -38.39 10.68
CA LEU A 66 -80.12 -37.81 10.02
C LEU A 66 -79.77 -36.41 9.51
N MET A 67 -79.89 -36.16 8.20
CA MET A 67 -79.48 -34.91 7.57
C MET A 67 -80.69 -34.02 7.25
N ILE A 68 -80.56 -32.72 7.54
CA ILE A 68 -81.56 -31.68 7.23
C ILE A 68 -80.86 -30.43 6.71
N TYR A 69 -81.63 -29.56 6.07
CA TYR A 69 -81.23 -28.18 5.87
C TYR A 69 -81.97 -27.33 6.90
N ASN A 70 -81.27 -26.82 7.91
CA ASN A 70 -81.85 -25.87 8.84
C ASN A 70 -82.21 -24.58 8.09
N THR A 71 -83.43 -24.07 8.27
CA THR A 71 -83.87 -22.79 7.69
C THR A 71 -83.97 -21.66 8.71
N ALA A 72 -83.93 -21.99 10.00
CA ALA A 72 -84.11 -21.02 11.07
C ALA A 72 -82.80 -20.29 11.40
N PHE A 73 -82.95 -19.03 11.79
CA PHE A 73 -81.92 -18.26 12.48
C PHE A 73 -82.35 -18.17 13.94
N SER A 74 -81.99 -19.16 14.75
CA SER A 74 -82.49 -19.30 16.12
C SER A 74 -81.41 -19.85 17.04
N ASN A 75 -81.22 -19.23 18.21
CA ASN A 75 -80.19 -19.61 19.18
C ASN A 75 -78.81 -19.80 18.54
N ASP A 76 -78.27 -21.02 18.58
CA ASP A 76 -76.95 -21.40 18.09
C ASP A 76 -76.97 -22.13 16.74
N VAL A 77 -78.12 -22.13 16.05
CA VAL A 77 -78.25 -22.68 14.69
C VAL A 77 -78.53 -21.59 13.66
N LEU A 78 -77.80 -21.65 12.56
CA LEU A 78 -77.92 -20.76 11.41
C LEU A 78 -78.48 -21.55 10.22
N PRO A 79 -79.05 -20.90 9.20
CA PRO A 79 -79.43 -21.59 7.98
C PRO A 79 -78.25 -22.35 7.37
N GLY A 80 -78.45 -23.64 7.01
CA GLY A 80 -77.37 -24.49 6.49
C GLY A 80 -77.64 -25.97 6.64
N TYR A 81 -76.72 -26.81 6.16
CA TYR A 81 -76.81 -28.26 6.27
C TYR A 81 -76.42 -28.74 7.67
N TYR A 82 -77.25 -29.57 8.29
CA TYR A 82 -77.01 -30.16 9.60
C TYR A 82 -77.25 -31.67 9.57
N TYR A 83 -76.56 -32.39 10.46
CA TYR A 83 -76.89 -33.76 10.79
C TYR A 83 -77.02 -33.95 12.30
N TRP A 84 -77.86 -34.88 12.73
CA TRP A 84 -77.92 -35.24 14.14
C TRP A 84 -76.76 -36.15 14.51
N SER A 85 -75.99 -35.78 15.54
CA SER A 85 -74.96 -36.63 16.12
C SER A 85 -75.44 -37.19 17.44
N THR A 86 -75.61 -38.51 17.53
CA THR A 86 -75.95 -39.15 18.82
C THR A 86 -74.80 -39.04 19.82
N THR A 87 -73.55 -39.07 19.37
CA THR A 87 -72.37 -38.87 20.22
C THR A 87 -72.32 -37.47 20.81
N ALA A 88 -72.65 -36.43 20.02
CA ALA A 88 -72.66 -35.05 20.50
C ALA A 88 -73.99 -34.64 21.16
N GLY A 89 -75.06 -35.42 21.00
CA GLY A 89 -76.40 -35.13 21.51
C GLY A 89 -77.03 -33.87 20.93
N ARG A 90 -76.65 -33.48 19.69
CA ARG A 90 -77.06 -32.23 19.05
C ARG A 90 -77.03 -32.31 17.52
N TRP A 91 -77.73 -31.38 16.88
CA TRP A 91 -77.56 -31.01 15.48
C TRP A 91 -76.20 -30.35 15.27
N THR A 92 -75.39 -30.97 14.42
CA THR A 92 -74.05 -30.53 14.02
C THR A 92 -74.09 -30.03 12.59
N LYS A 93 -73.60 -28.82 12.34
CA LYS A 93 -73.54 -28.23 11.00
C LYS A 93 -72.50 -28.99 10.16
N VAL A 94 -72.83 -29.32 8.91
CA VAL A 94 -71.99 -30.13 8.02
C VAL A 94 -70.75 -29.36 7.54
N LEU A 95 -70.87 -28.04 7.35
CA LEU A 95 -69.77 -27.12 7.01
C LEU A 95 -70.10 -25.72 7.56
N ASP A 96 -69.12 -25.03 8.11
CA ASP A 96 -69.24 -23.62 8.49
C ASP A 96 -68.28 -22.77 7.65
N ASP A 97 -68.80 -21.71 7.04
CA ASP A 97 -68.01 -20.81 6.19
C ASP A 97 -67.07 -19.90 7.00
N LEU A 98 -67.08 -19.99 8.35
CA LEU A 98 -66.38 -19.09 9.27
C LEU A 98 -65.44 -19.78 10.27
N THR A 99 -65.45 -21.11 10.35
CA THR A 99 -64.35 -21.86 10.95
C THR A 99 -63.63 -22.52 9.81
N PRO A 100 -62.39 -22.09 9.48
CA PRO A 100 -61.58 -22.88 8.58
C PRO A 100 -61.57 -24.28 9.17
N ILE A 101 -61.97 -25.28 8.36
CA ILE A 101 -61.40 -26.62 8.44
C ILE A 101 -59.97 -26.37 8.88
N VAL A 102 -59.59 -26.82 10.09
CA VAL A 102 -58.24 -26.70 10.69
C VAL A 102 -57.30 -26.43 9.55
N MET A 103 -56.81 -25.20 9.36
CA MET A 103 -56.03 -24.90 8.16
C MET A 103 -54.80 -25.81 8.24
N THR A 104 -54.91 -26.98 7.65
CA THR A 104 -53.94 -28.06 7.74
C THR A 104 -52.74 -27.76 6.85
N GLY A 105 -52.71 -26.58 6.23
CA GLY A 105 -51.64 -26.12 5.37
C GLY A 105 -51.61 -24.61 5.23
N TRP A 106 -50.51 -24.15 4.65
CA TRP A 106 -50.34 -22.78 4.19
C TRP A 106 -51.13 -22.53 2.91
N SER A 107 -51.93 -21.46 2.89
CA SER A 107 -52.62 -21.02 1.68
C SER A 107 -51.63 -20.55 0.62
N LEU A 108 -51.96 -20.80 -0.66
CA LEU A 108 -51.20 -20.27 -1.81
C LEU A 108 -51.20 -18.74 -1.88
N THR A 109 -52.16 -18.07 -1.24
CA THR A 109 -52.26 -16.60 -1.16
C THR A 109 -51.75 -16.04 0.16
N GLY A 110 -51.18 -16.90 1.02
CA GLY A 110 -50.82 -16.53 2.39
C GLY A 110 -52.00 -16.58 3.36
N ASN A 111 -51.67 -16.59 4.66
CA ASN A 111 -52.59 -16.68 5.79
C ASN A 111 -52.54 -15.36 6.57
N SER A 112 -53.69 -14.87 7.04
CA SER A 112 -53.81 -13.72 7.95
C SER A 112 -53.96 -14.19 9.41
N GLY A 113 -53.57 -13.37 10.39
CA GLY A 113 -53.79 -13.65 11.82
C GLY A 113 -52.77 -14.59 12.48
N MET A 114 -51.54 -14.66 11.94
CA MET A 114 -50.48 -15.55 12.44
C MET A 114 -49.91 -15.10 13.79
N VAL A 115 -49.59 -16.07 14.66
CA VAL A 115 -48.98 -15.86 15.98
C VAL A 115 -47.61 -16.53 16.04
N ASN A 116 -46.58 -15.76 16.40
CA ASN A 116 -45.21 -16.27 16.57
C ASN A 116 -45.16 -17.41 17.60
N GLY A 117 -44.50 -18.51 17.25
CA GLY A 117 -44.36 -19.70 18.10
C GLY A 117 -45.53 -20.68 18.06
N ILE A 118 -46.68 -20.30 17.49
CA ILE A 118 -47.82 -21.22 17.23
C ILE A 118 -47.81 -21.65 15.77
N ASN A 119 -47.64 -20.70 14.84
CA ASN A 119 -47.70 -21.00 13.43
C ASN A 119 -46.31 -20.98 12.79
N PHE A 120 -45.98 -22.02 12.02
CA PHE A 120 -44.72 -22.13 11.29
C PHE A 120 -44.87 -22.98 10.01
N ILE A 121 -43.91 -22.88 9.10
CA ILE A 121 -43.73 -23.83 7.99
C ILE A 121 -42.66 -24.81 8.45
N GLY A 122 -43.04 -26.05 8.78
CA GLY A 122 -42.08 -27.08 9.18
C GLY A 122 -42.70 -28.21 9.99
N THR A 123 -41.87 -28.89 10.75
CA THR A 123 -42.20 -30.06 11.60
C THR A 123 -42.04 -29.70 13.08
N SER A 124 -42.80 -30.37 13.95
CA SER A 124 -42.69 -30.24 15.41
C SER A 124 -41.82 -31.33 16.05
N ASP A 125 -41.39 -32.30 15.25
CA ASP A 125 -40.51 -33.41 15.60
C ASP A 125 -39.19 -33.33 14.82
N ASN A 126 -38.25 -34.26 15.07
CA ASN A 126 -36.93 -34.27 14.42
C ASN A 126 -36.97 -34.90 13.02
N VAL A 127 -37.86 -34.40 12.17
CA VAL A 127 -38.06 -34.85 10.79
C VAL A 127 -37.79 -33.70 9.84
N ASP A 128 -37.05 -33.97 8.78
CA ASP A 128 -36.64 -32.98 7.77
C ASP A 128 -37.82 -32.34 7.03
N VAL A 129 -37.73 -31.04 6.74
CA VAL A 129 -38.69 -30.35 5.87
C VAL A 129 -38.22 -30.44 4.43
N ILE A 130 -39.00 -31.08 3.55
CA ILE A 130 -38.66 -31.29 2.13
C ILE A 130 -39.51 -30.41 1.22
N PHE A 131 -38.87 -29.51 0.47
CA PHE A 131 -39.49 -28.75 -0.62
C PHE A 131 -39.33 -29.50 -1.94
N LYS A 132 -40.42 -29.69 -2.68
CA LYS A 132 -40.42 -30.40 -3.97
C LYS A 132 -41.02 -29.55 -5.09
N ARG A 133 -40.55 -29.76 -6.31
CA ARG A 133 -41.15 -29.27 -7.57
C ARG A 133 -41.30 -30.45 -8.52
N ASN A 134 -42.52 -30.73 -8.98
CA ASN A 134 -42.78 -31.88 -9.87
C ASN A 134 -42.19 -33.20 -9.31
N ASN A 135 -42.41 -33.46 -8.02
CA ASN A 135 -41.83 -34.58 -7.27
C ASN A 135 -40.29 -34.64 -7.16
N ILE A 136 -39.56 -33.62 -7.65
CA ILE A 136 -38.11 -33.49 -7.50
C ILE A 136 -37.82 -32.65 -6.25
N VAL A 137 -36.94 -33.13 -5.37
CA VAL A 137 -36.48 -32.34 -4.21
C VAL A 137 -35.74 -31.10 -4.70
N SER A 138 -36.22 -29.94 -4.28
CA SER A 138 -35.68 -28.62 -4.61
C SER A 138 -35.29 -27.83 -3.35
N GLY A 139 -35.43 -28.43 -2.17
CA GLY A 139 -34.92 -27.89 -0.92
C GLY A 139 -35.14 -28.86 0.23
N VAL A 140 -34.26 -28.80 1.22
CA VAL A 140 -34.31 -29.60 2.45
C VAL A 140 -33.81 -28.72 3.59
N LEU A 141 -34.60 -28.63 4.66
CA LEU A 141 -34.14 -28.12 5.95
C LEU A 141 -34.04 -29.31 6.89
N ASN A 142 -32.81 -29.69 7.25
CA ASN A 142 -32.56 -30.71 8.26
C ASN A 142 -31.74 -30.12 9.41
N THR A 143 -31.38 -30.96 10.38
CA THR A 143 -30.70 -30.52 11.61
C THR A 143 -29.36 -29.81 11.40
N THR A 144 -28.70 -30.02 10.25
CA THR A 144 -27.33 -29.53 10.04
C THR A 144 -27.07 -28.95 8.64
N ASN A 145 -27.95 -29.14 7.66
CA ASN A 145 -27.76 -28.68 6.28
C ASN A 145 -28.94 -27.81 5.84
N THR A 146 -28.64 -26.78 5.03
CA THR A 146 -29.64 -25.92 4.41
C THR A 146 -29.54 -26.04 2.89
N ILE A 147 -30.55 -26.64 2.27
CA ILE A 147 -30.60 -26.83 0.82
C ILE A 147 -31.79 -26.04 0.26
N PHE A 148 -31.51 -25.15 -0.68
CA PHE A 148 -32.52 -24.47 -1.50
C PHE A 148 -32.07 -24.53 -2.95
N GLY A 149 -32.24 -25.70 -3.56
CA GLY A 149 -31.70 -25.96 -4.87
C GLY A 149 -32.09 -27.30 -5.49
N VAL A 150 -32.19 -27.34 -6.82
CA VAL A 150 -32.48 -28.58 -7.57
C VAL A 150 -31.20 -29.41 -7.67
N ASN A 151 -31.31 -30.71 -7.40
CA ASN A 151 -30.20 -31.69 -7.46
C ASN A 151 -28.97 -31.29 -6.64
N SER A 152 -29.15 -30.51 -5.57
CA SER A 152 -28.05 -30.10 -4.72
C SER A 152 -27.91 -31.05 -3.53
N LEU A 153 -26.67 -31.40 -3.18
CA LEU A 153 -26.31 -32.27 -2.04
C LEU A 153 -26.90 -33.70 -2.08
N THR A 154 -27.23 -34.23 -3.26
CA THR A 154 -27.94 -35.52 -3.41
C THR A 154 -27.14 -36.76 -3.02
N ALA A 155 -25.81 -36.71 -3.07
CA ALA A 155 -24.94 -37.84 -2.74
C ALA A 155 -24.45 -37.85 -1.27
N ASN A 156 -24.91 -36.92 -0.43
CA ASN A 156 -24.38 -36.72 0.91
C ASN A 156 -24.83 -37.83 1.87
N THR A 157 -23.87 -38.47 2.51
CA THR A 157 -24.11 -39.56 3.46
C THR A 157 -23.89 -39.10 4.90
N THR A 158 -22.71 -38.56 5.22
CA THR A 158 -22.36 -38.15 6.59
C THR A 158 -21.87 -36.70 6.71
N GLY A 159 -21.78 -35.96 5.60
CA GLY A 159 -21.39 -34.55 5.61
C GLY A 159 -22.41 -33.67 6.32
N LEU A 160 -21.92 -32.77 7.18
CA LEU A 160 -22.74 -31.88 8.01
C LEU A 160 -22.42 -30.41 7.74
N ASN A 161 -23.32 -29.50 8.12
CA ASN A 161 -23.09 -28.05 8.08
C ASN A 161 -22.84 -27.49 6.67
N ASN A 162 -23.44 -28.11 5.65
CA ASN A 162 -23.36 -27.62 4.27
C ASN A 162 -24.54 -26.71 3.93
N THR A 163 -24.26 -25.62 3.23
CA THR A 163 -25.26 -24.73 2.64
C THR A 163 -25.20 -24.86 1.13
N ALA A 164 -26.29 -25.25 0.48
CA ALA A 164 -26.37 -25.41 -0.97
C ALA A 164 -27.59 -24.68 -1.54
N VAL A 165 -27.36 -23.57 -2.25
CA VAL A 165 -28.43 -22.74 -2.81
C VAL A 165 -28.23 -22.59 -4.33
N GLY A 166 -29.17 -23.13 -5.12
CA GLY A 166 -29.15 -23.07 -6.59
C GLY A 166 -29.17 -24.44 -7.27
N VAL A 167 -28.41 -24.67 -8.35
CA VAL A 167 -28.59 -25.89 -9.18
C VAL A 167 -27.32 -26.73 -9.23
N ASN A 168 -27.44 -28.04 -8.98
CA ASN A 168 -26.34 -29.02 -9.02
C ASN A 168 -25.15 -28.65 -8.11
N ASN A 169 -25.37 -27.92 -7.01
CA ASN A 169 -24.31 -27.59 -6.06
C ASN A 169 -24.02 -28.78 -5.15
N LEU A 170 -22.74 -29.06 -4.88
CA LEU A 170 -22.32 -30.18 -4.02
C LEU A 170 -22.95 -31.54 -4.39
N ILE A 171 -23.29 -31.77 -5.67
CA ILE A 171 -24.02 -32.97 -6.12
C ILE A 171 -23.27 -34.27 -5.82
N SER A 172 -21.92 -34.22 -5.85
CA SER A 172 -21.05 -35.37 -5.57
C SER A 172 -20.55 -35.48 -4.13
N ASN A 173 -20.99 -34.59 -3.23
CA ASN A 173 -20.50 -34.54 -1.85
C ASN A 173 -20.97 -35.76 -1.08
N THR A 174 -20.06 -36.57 -0.54
CA THR A 174 -20.39 -37.75 0.26
C THR A 174 -20.20 -37.49 1.74
N ILE A 175 -19.00 -37.04 2.13
CA ILE A 175 -18.61 -36.85 3.54
C ILE A 175 -18.13 -35.43 3.86
N GLY A 176 -17.95 -34.58 2.83
CA GLY A 176 -17.51 -33.21 3.00
C GLY A 176 -18.48 -32.38 3.87
N SER A 177 -17.93 -31.56 4.75
CA SER A 177 -18.67 -30.81 5.76
C SER A 177 -18.27 -29.34 5.77
N MET A 178 -19.14 -28.48 6.31
CA MET A 178 -18.89 -27.04 6.46
C MET A 178 -18.67 -26.30 5.13
N ASN A 179 -19.27 -26.75 4.03
CA ASN A 179 -19.14 -26.09 2.72
C ASN A 179 -20.32 -25.15 2.45
N THR A 180 -20.05 -23.99 1.87
CA THR A 180 -21.07 -23.06 1.36
C THR A 180 -21.00 -23.01 -0.16
N ALA A 181 -22.11 -23.32 -0.85
CA ALA A 181 -22.19 -23.37 -2.30
C ALA A 181 -23.44 -22.62 -2.80
N ILE A 182 -23.26 -21.43 -3.37
CA ILE A 182 -24.36 -20.58 -3.83
C ILE A 182 -24.17 -20.23 -5.32
N GLY A 183 -25.13 -20.58 -6.16
CA GLY A 183 -25.06 -20.40 -7.62
C GLY A 183 -25.39 -21.68 -8.37
N ALA A 184 -24.67 -21.98 -9.46
CA ALA A 184 -24.91 -23.20 -10.23
C ALA A 184 -23.60 -23.95 -10.50
N GLU A 185 -23.64 -25.27 -10.27
CA GLU A 185 -22.50 -26.18 -10.38
C GLU A 185 -21.31 -25.77 -9.49
N VAL A 186 -21.59 -25.15 -8.34
CA VAL A 186 -20.57 -24.78 -7.34
C VAL A 186 -20.19 -26.02 -6.53
N LEU A 187 -18.88 -26.28 -6.38
CA LEU A 187 -18.36 -27.46 -5.66
C LEU A 187 -18.95 -28.78 -6.17
N SER A 188 -19.32 -28.86 -7.46
CA SER A 188 -20.07 -29.99 -8.05
C SER A 188 -19.36 -31.34 -7.87
N ASN A 189 -18.03 -31.36 -7.98
CA ASN A 189 -17.23 -32.60 -7.86
C ASN A 189 -16.69 -32.85 -6.44
N ASN A 190 -17.02 -31.99 -5.45
CA ASN A 190 -16.52 -32.15 -4.08
C ASN A 190 -17.00 -33.48 -3.53
N LYS A 191 -16.11 -34.34 -3.04
CA LYS A 191 -16.45 -35.61 -2.39
C LYS A 191 -16.27 -35.52 -0.87
N SER A 192 -15.09 -35.09 -0.44
CA SER A 192 -14.69 -35.06 0.97
C SER A 192 -14.09 -33.74 1.44
N GLY A 193 -13.95 -32.75 0.55
CA GLY A 193 -13.41 -31.44 0.91
C GLY A 193 -14.28 -30.73 1.93
N ILE A 194 -13.64 -30.00 2.84
CA ILE A 194 -14.29 -29.31 3.97
C ILE A 194 -13.99 -27.81 3.98
N GLN A 195 -14.89 -27.05 4.60
CA GLN A 195 -14.68 -25.62 4.88
C GLN A 195 -14.46 -24.77 3.61
N ASN A 196 -15.04 -25.16 2.47
CA ASN A 196 -14.94 -24.38 1.24
C ASN A 196 -16.13 -23.43 1.08
N THR A 197 -15.89 -22.22 0.57
CA THR A 197 -16.92 -21.24 0.25
C THR A 197 -16.89 -20.95 -1.25
N GLY A 198 -17.98 -21.26 -1.95
CA GLY A 198 -18.15 -21.01 -3.38
C GLY A 198 -19.39 -20.15 -3.66
N TYR A 199 -19.21 -19.11 -4.47
CA TYR A 199 -20.27 -18.23 -4.97
C TYR A 199 -20.09 -17.99 -6.48
N GLY A 200 -21.11 -18.24 -7.29
CA GLY A 200 -21.12 -17.98 -8.74
C GLY A 200 -21.41 -19.22 -9.59
N TYR A 201 -21.17 -19.14 -10.91
CA TYR A 201 -21.28 -20.29 -11.81
C TYR A 201 -19.95 -21.03 -11.88
N ARG A 202 -19.96 -22.33 -11.58
CA ARG A 202 -18.79 -23.24 -11.61
C ARG A 202 -17.60 -22.75 -10.76
N ALA A 203 -17.86 -22.06 -9.65
CA ALA A 203 -16.84 -21.77 -8.66
C ALA A 203 -16.42 -23.09 -7.95
N LEU A 204 -15.12 -23.34 -7.82
CA LEU A 204 -14.57 -24.60 -7.24
C LEU A 204 -15.13 -25.89 -7.87
N TYR A 205 -15.52 -25.86 -9.15
CA TYR A 205 -16.21 -26.96 -9.82
C TYR A 205 -15.47 -28.30 -9.70
N SER A 206 -14.15 -28.30 -9.87
CA SER A 206 -13.32 -29.50 -9.90
C SER A 206 -12.78 -29.95 -8.54
N ASN A 207 -13.13 -29.26 -7.44
CA ASN A 207 -12.67 -29.63 -6.09
C ASN A 207 -13.11 -31.06 -5.78
N LEU A 208 -12.20 -31.90 -5.30
CA LEU A 208 -12.45 -33.30 -4.95
C LEU A 208 -12.40 -33.46 -3.43
N ASP A 209 -11.30 -33.01 -2.82
CA ASP A 209 -10.95 -33.19 -1.41
C ASP A 209 -10.17 -31.98 -0.84
N GLY A 210 -10.03 -30.91 -1.62
CA GLY A 210 -9.41 -29.65 -1.18
C GLY A 210 -10.22 -28.95 -0.09
N ASN A 211 -9.52 -28.20 0.77
CA ASN A 211 -10.07 -27.63 2.00
C ASN A 211 -9.81 -26.13 2.11
N ASN A 212 -10.66 -25.41 2.85
CA ASN A 212 -10.45 -24.01 3.20
C ASN A 212 -10.29 -23.06 1.99
N ASN A 213 -10.90 -23.37 0.84
CA ASN A 213 -10.83 -22.51 -0.33
C ASN A 213 -12.03 -21.54 -0.38
N VAL A 214 -11.80 -20.32 -0.86
CA VAL A 214 -12.83 -19.29 -1.07
C VAL A 214 -12.85 -18.90 -2.54
N ALA A 215 -13.94 -19.18 -3.24
CA ALA A 215 -14.14 -18.85 -4.64
C ALA A 215 -15.40 -18.00 -4.82
N ASN A 216 -15.24 -16.73 -5.20
CA ASN A 216 -16.34 -15.83 -5.48
C ASN A 216 -16.22 -15.27 -6.90
N GLY A 217 -17.01 -15.77 -7.84
CA GLY A 217 -17.05 -15.33 -9.23
C GLY A 217 -17.22 -16.48 -10.23
N TYR A 218 -17.61 -16.12 -11.46
CA TYR A 218 -17.71 -17.04 -12.59
C TYR A 218 -16.37 -17.75 -12.83
N PHE A 219 -16.33 -19.08 -12.74
CA PHE A 219 -15.11 -19.91 -12.88
C PHE A 219 -13.96 -19.59 -11.91
N SER A 220 -14.22 -18.95 -10.77
CA SER A 220 -13.17 -18.77 -9.76
C SER A 220 -12.73 -20.13 -9.20
N LEU A 221 -11.42 -20.37 -9.13
CA LEU A 221 -10.83 -21.65 -8.67
C LEU A 221 -11.38 -22.90 -9.39
N TYR A 222 -11.75 -22.79 -10.67
CA TYR A 222 -12.44 -23.85 -11.41
C TYR A 222 -11.72 -25.21 -11.40
N SER A 223 -10.41 -25.22 -11.63
CA SER A 223 -9.58 -26.44 -11.77
C SER A 223 -8.98 -26.94 -10.44
N ALA A 224 -9.19 -26.20 -9.34
CA ALA A 224 -8.63 -26.50 -8.02
C ALA A 224 -9.21 -27.81 -7.47
N LYS A 225 -8.40 -28.88 -7.45
CA LYS A 225 -8.85 -30.25 -7.13
C LYS A 225 -8.64 -30.65 -5.67
N SER A 226 -7.39 -30.57 -5.22
CA SER A 226 -6.95 -31.05 -3.89
C SER A 226 -6.15 -29.96 -3.16
N THR A 227 -6.47 -28.70 -3.46
CA THR A 227 -5.70 -27.54 -3.00
C THR A 227 -6.23 -27.01 -1.68
N ILE A 228 -5.39 -26.33 -0.91
CA ILE A 228 -5.73 -25.83 0.43
C ILE A 228 -5.55 -24.32 0.53
N GLY A 229 -6.54 -23.63 1.11
CA GLY A 229 -6.37 -22.26 1.56
C GLY A 229 -6.27 -21.22 0.45
N ASN A 230 -6.80 -21.50 -0.75
CA ASN A 230 -6.76 -20.53 -1.85
C ASN A 230 -7.98 -19.60 -1.84
N VAL A 231 -7.77 -18.34 -2.21
CA VAL A 231 -8.80 -17.32 -2.32
C VAL A 231 -8.82 -16.81 -3.76
N GLY A 232 -9.92 -17.03 -4.48
CA GLY A 232 -10.18 -16.47 -5.80
C GLY A 232 -11.42 -15.59 -5.76
N ILE A 233 -11.28 -14.28 -5.96
CA ILE A 233 -12.39 -13.34 -6.03
C ILE A 233 -12.34 -12.59 -7.36
N GLY A 234 -13.36 -12.77 -8.21
CA GLY A 234 -13.43 -12.21 -9.55
C GLY A 234 -13.72 -13.27 -10.60
N ALA A 235 -14.12 -12.85 -11.81
CA ALA A 235 -14.34 -13.77 -12.91
C ALA A 235 -13.02 -14.43 -13.33
N SER A 236 -12.98 -15.77 -13.34
CA SER A 236 -11.81 -16.58 -13.69
C SER A 236 -10.55 -16.29 -12.87
N SER A 237 -10.68 -15.78 -11.64
CA SER A 237 -9.55 -15.65 -10.71
C SER A 237 -9.06 -17.04 -10.28
N VAL A 238 -7.75 -17.25 -10.32
CA VAL A 238 -7.09 -18.52 -9.90
C VAL A 238 -7.67 -19.75 -10.63
N ARG A 239 -8.11 -19.57 -11.88
CA ARG A 239 -8.94 -20.55 -12.60
C ARG A 239 -8.26 -21.90 -12.84
N GLU A 240 -7.04 -21.88 -13.37
CA GLU A 240 -6.33 -23.09 -13.81
C GLU A 240 -5.38 -23.68 -12.76
N LEU A 241 -5.65 -23.43 -11.47
CA LEU A 241 -4.87 -24.00 -10.37
C LEU A 241 -5.09 -25.51 -10.27
N ILE A 242 -4.09 -26.31 -10.61
CA ILE A 242 -4.17 -27.79 -10.54
C ILE A 242 -3.58 -28.28 -9.21
N SER A 243 -2.42 -27.72 -8.82
CA SER A 243 -1.74 -28.00 -7.54
C SER A 243 -1.28 -26.70 -6.90
N GLY A 244 -1.07 -26.67 -5.58
CA GLY A 244 -0.58 -25.47 -4.88
C GLY A 244 -1.61 -24.82 -3.96
N ASP A 245 -1.10 -24.14 -2.94
CA ASP A 245 -1.86 -23.76 -1.76
C ASP A 245 -1.64 -22.29 -1.38
N HIS A 246 -2.54 -21.73 -0.58
CA HIS A 246 -2.39 -20.39 -0.01
C HIS A 246 -2.21 -19.27 -1.05
N ASN A 247 -2.80 -19.41 -2.23
CA ASN A 247 -2.79 -18.36 -3.25
C ASN A 247 -4.00 -17.45 -3.10
N ILE A 248 -3.79 -16.15 -3.24
CA ILE A 248 -4.83 -15.11 -3.20
C ILE A 248 -4.85 -14.42 -4.56
N GLY A 249 -5.94 -14.56 -5.32
CA GLY A 249 -6.20 -13.84 -6.55
C GLY A 249 -7.47 -13.00 -6.42
N ILE A 250 -7.35 -11.68 -6.46
CA ILE A 250 -8.48 -10.74 -6.38
C ILE A 250 -8.48 -9.86 -7.62
N GLY A 251 -9.54 -9.96 -8.42
CA GLY A 251 -9.68 -9.31 -9.73
C GLY A 251 -9.98 -10.32 -10.83
N GLY A 252 -10.65 -9.88 -11.90
CA GLY A 252 -10.90 -10.73 -13.06
C GLY A 252 -9.59 -11.23 -13.67
N ASP A 253 -9.48 -12.54 -13.90
CA ASP A 253 -8.28 -13.20 -14.41
C ASP A 253 -7.00 -13.04 -13.56
N ALA A 254 -7.09 -12.61 -12.30
CA ALA A 254 -5.94 -12.61 -11.39
C ALA A 254 -5.45 -14.05 -11.17
N LEU A 255 -4.16 -14.31 -11.39
CA LEU A 255 -3.56 -15.65 -11.36
C LEU A 255 -4.30 -16.68 -12.24
N ARG A 256 -4.90 -16.29 -13.37
CA ARG A 256 -5.75 -17.18 -14.17
C ARG A 256 -5.06 -18.48 -14.56
N LEU A 257 -3.86 -18.40 -15.12
CA LEU A 257 -3.11 -19.54 -15.66
C LEU A 257 -1.96 -19.92 -14.71
N ILE A 258 -2.28 -20.29 -13.46
CA ILE A 258 -1.30 -20.76 -12.47
C ILE A 258 -1.44 -22.28 -12.24
N PRO A 259 -0.83 -23.18 -13.02
CA PRO A 259 -1.03 -24.62 -12.86
C PRO A 259 -0.47 -25.17 -11.53
N GLY A 260 0.44 -24.42 -10.90
CA GLY A 260 1.13 -24.76 -9.66
C GLY A 260 1.62 -23.51 -8.94
N GLY A 261 1.93 -23.61 -7.64
CA GLY A 261 2.57 -22.52 -6.89
C GLY A 261 1.92 -22.29 -5.54
N ARG A 262 2.70 -21.80 -4.57
CA ARG A 262 2.26 -21.60 -3.19
C ARG A 262 2.48 -20.17 -2.72
N GLY A 263 1.52 -19.63 -1.99
CA GLY A 263 1.69 -18.38 -1.25
C GLY A 263 1.77 -17.15 -2.14
N ASN A 264 1.19 -17.18 -3.35
CA ASN A 264 1.17 -16.01 -4.22
C ASN A 264 -0.02 -15.11 -3.89
N THR A 265 0.18 -13.79 -3.87
CA THR A 265 -0.88 -12.79 -3.74
C THR A 265 -0.93 -11.96 -5.02
N ALA A 266 -2.08 -11.85 -5.66
CA ALA A 266 -2.31 -11.02 -6.82
C ALA A 266 -3.60 -10.22 -6.64
N ILE A 267 -3.50 -8.89 -6.68
CA ILE A 267 -4.61 -7.97 -6.51
C ILE A 267 -4.65 -7.02 -7.71
N GLY A 268 -5.69 -7.12 -8.52
CA GLY A 268 -5.86 -6.39 -9.77
C GLY A 268 -6.24 -7.31 -10.93
N GLY A 269 -7.01 -6.78 -11.90
CA GLY A 269 -7.41 -7.55 -13.08
C GLY A 269 -6.18 -8.05 -13.85
N SER A 270 -6.14 -9.34 -14.16
CA SER A 270 -5.03 -10.01 -14.86
C SER A 270 -3.65 -9.87 -14.20
N ALA A 271 -3.59 -9.58 -12.89
CA ALA A 271 -2.33 -9.61 -12.14
C ALA A 271 -1.80 -11.05 -12.07
N GLY A 272 -0.51 -11.26 -12.40
CA GLY A 272 0.12 -12.58 -12.41
C GLY A 272 -0.55 -13.58 -13.38
N TYR A 273 -1.02 -13.11 -14.54
CA TYR A 273 -1.89 -13.87 -15.44
C TYR A 273 -1.34 -15.23 -15.93
N ASN A 274 -0.03 -15.35 -16.20
CA ASN A 274 0.56 -16.50 -16.89
C ASN A 274 1.82 -17.05 -16.20
N LEU A 275 1.63 -17.70 -15.05
CA LEU A 275 2.71 -18.22 -14.21
C LEU A 275 2.79 -19.74 -14.32
N ASN A 276 3.98 -20.34 -14.32
CA ASN A 276 4.14 -21.80 -14.27
C ASN A 276 4.14 -22.35 -12.83
N THR A 277 4.43 -23.65 -12.67
CA THR A 277 4.40 -24.36 -11.37
C THR A 277 5.49 -23.96 -10.37
N VAL A 278 6.52 -23.21 -10.77
CA VAL A 278 7.67 -22.85 -9.93
C VAL A 278 7.51 -21.44 -9.33
N ASN A 279 6.28 -20.91 -9.30
CA ASN A 279 5.99 -19.58 -8.78
C ASN A 279 5.52 -19.63 -7.33
N ASN A 280 6.38 -19.23 -6.39
CA ASN A 280 6.06 -19.23 -4.97
C ASN A 280 6.33 -17.87 -4.31
N TYR A 281 5.50 -17.50 -3.35
CA TYR A 281 5.70 -16.33 -2.48
C TYR A 281 5.79 -15.00 -3.23
N ASN A 282 5.12 -14.87 -4.37
CA ASN A 282 5.08 -13.61 -5.11
C ASN A 282 3.91 -12.72 -4.68
N THR A 283 4.11 -11.40 -4.68
CA THR A 283 3.07 -10.40 -4.46
C THR A 283 2.95 -9.49 -5.69
N PHE A 284 1.79 -9.44 -6.32
CA PHE A 284 1.49 -8.63 -7.50
C PHE A 284 0.32 -7.69 -7.20
N ILE A 285 0.52 -6.38 -7.30
CA ILE A 285 -0.52 -5.40 -6.99
C ILE A 285 -0.65 -4.40 -8.14
N GLY A 286 -1.81 -4.40 -8.80
CA GLY A 286 -2.18 -3.54 -9.92
C GLY A 286 -2.76 -4.30 -11.11
N PHE A 287 -3.52 -3.61 -11.96
CA PHE A 287 -4.05 -4.18 -13.21
C PHE A 287 -2.88 -4.65 -14.09
N ARG A 288 -2.86 -5.91 -14.51
CA ARG A 288 -1.78 -6.52 -15.30
C ARG A 288 -0.38 -6.38 -14.67
N ALA A 289 -0.30 -6.36 -13.34
CA ALA A 289 0.97 -6.48 -12.64
C ALA A 289 1.63 -7.83 -12.96
N ALA A 290 2.95 -7.82 -13.15
CA ALA A 290 3.75 -8.98 -13.55
C ALA A 290 3.39 -9.58 -14.93
N ALA A 291 2.95 -8.75 -15.88
CA ALA A 291 2.65 -9.21 -17.23
C ALA A 291 3.92 -9.68 -17.96
N GLY A 292 3.95 -10.97 -18.34
CA GLY A 292 5.07 -11.60 -19.04
C GLY A 292 6.05 -12.36 -18.13
N LEU A 293 5.90 -12.27 -16.80
CA LEU A 293 6.62 -13.15 -15.88
C LEU A 293 6.06 -14.57 -16.02
N VAL A 294 6.93 -15.57 -16.22
CA VAL A 294 6.55 -16.98 -16.39
C VAL A 294 6.97 -17.82 -15.19
N SER A 295 8.15 -17.56 -14.61
CA SER A 295 8.67 -18.27 -13.43
C SER A 295 9.35 -17.32 -12.45
N GLY A 296 9.35 -17.67 -11.16
CA GLY A 296 9.97 -16.79 -10.17
C GLY A 296 9.44 -16.95 -8.76
N LYS A 297 10.29 -16.69 -7.77
CA LYS A 297 9.88 -16.72 -6.36
C LYS A 297 10.23 -15.44 -5.61
N SER A 298 9.44 -15.16 -4.57
CA SER A 298 9.72 -14.08 -3.62
C SER A 298 9.83 -12.70 -4.29
N ASN A 299 9.03 -12.43 -5.32
CA ASN A 299 8.99 -11.12 -5.95
C ASN A 299 7.83 -10.28 -5.39
N THR A 300 8.04 -8.98 -5.22
CA THR A 300 6.98 -8.00 -4.93
C THR A 300 6.93 -7.00 -6.07
N ILE A 301 5.87 -7.03 -6.87
CA ILE A 301 5.72 -6.17 -8.06
C ILE A 301 4.46 -5.33 -7.92
N ILE A 302 4.62 -4.02 -7.87
CA ILE A 302 3.54 -3.05 -7.65
C ILE A 302 3.52 -2.08 -8.83
N GLY A 303 2.33 -1.91 -9.42
CA GLY A 303 2.10 -1.02 -10.55
C GLY A 303 1.03 -1.54 -11.49
N ALA A 304 0.40 -0.64 -12.25
CA ALA A 304 -0.46 -1.03 -13.36
C ALA A 304 0.41 -1.32 -14.59
N ASN A 305 0.04 -2.34 -15.35
CA ASN A 305 0.63 -2.70 -16.64
C ASN A 305 2.16 -2.85 -16.62
N VAL A 306 2.67 -3.48 -15.56
CA VAL A 306 4.10 -3.77 -15.41
C VAL A 306 4.51 -4.85 -16.40
N THR A 307 5.01 -4.43 -17.55
CA THR A 307 5.46 -5.28 -18.66
C THR A 307 6.98 -5.25 -18.82
N GLY A 308 7.52 -6.03 -19.77
CA GLY A 308 8.97 -6.05 -20.05
C GLY A 308 9.82 -6.65 -18.93
N LEU A 309 9.20 -7.43 -18.03
CA LEU A 309 9.91 -8.22 -17.03
C LEU A 309 10.65 -9.40 -17.69
N PRO A 310 11.78 -9.85 -17.14
CA PRO A 310 12.38 -11.09 -17.60
C PRO A 310 11.40 -12.25 -17.35
N ALA A 311 11.39 -13.25 -18.24
CA ALA A 311 10.50 -14.41 -18.09
C ALA A 311 10.75 -15.17 -16.77
N SER A 312 11.97 -15.10 -16.23
CA SER A 312 12.32 -15.62 -14.91
C SER A 312 12.90 -14.51 -14.03
N LEU A 313 12.30 -14.26 -12.87
CA LEU A 313 12.73 -13.24 -11.91
C LEU A 313 12.56 -13.77 -10.48
N SER A 314 13.49 -13.56 -9.56
CA SER A 314 13.32 -13.99 -8.15
C SER A 314 13.97 -13.03 -7.19
N ASN A 315 13.39 -12.89 -5.99
CA ASN A 315 13.91 -12.02 -4.91
C ASN A 315 14.04 -10.55 -5.33
N ASN A 316 13.06 -10.02 -6.07
CA ASN A 316 13.06 -8.60 -6.48
C ASN A 316 11.85 -7.84 -5.91
N VAL A 317 12.05 -6.58 -5.54
CA VAL A 317 10.97 -5.61 -5.32
C VAL A 317 10.95 -4.59 -6.45
N ILE A 318 9.86 -4.55 -7.21
CA ILE A 318 9.70 -3.66 -8.37
C ILE A 318 8.51 -2.74 -8.15
N ILE A 319 8.75 -1.44 -8.26
CA ILE A 319 7.70 -0.42 -8.31
C ILE A 319 7.75 0.25 -9.68
N ALA A 320 6.67 0.12 -10.44
CA ALA A 320 6.56 0.61 -11.82
C ALA A 320 5.31 1.46 -12.04
N ASP A 321 5.35 2.34 -13.03
CA ASP A 321 4.18 3.10 -13.47
C ASP A 321 3.37 2.39 -14.57
N GLY A 322 2.22 2.98 -14.91
CA GLY A 322 1.24 2.48 -15.90
C GLY A 322 1.77 2.23 -17.32
N ASP A 323 2.98 2.71 -17.63
CA ASP A 323 3.66 2.52 -18.92
C ASP A 323 4.72 1.40 -18.85
N GLY A 324 4.79 0.66 -17.75
CA GLY A 324 5.74 -0.44 -17.56
C GLY A 324 7.17 0.02 -17.27
N ASN A 325 7.39 1.31 -16.97
CA ASN A 325 8.73 1.77 -16.60
C ASN A 325 9.02 1.38 -15.15
N ARG A 326 10.03 0.52 -14.95
CA ARG A 326 10.56 0.19 -13.62
C ARG A 326 11.21 1.43 -13.03
N ARG A 327 10.49 2.11 -12.13
CA ARG A 327 11.00 3.32 -11.47
C ARG A 327 12.00 2.97 -10.38
N ILE A 328 11.71 1.91 -9.62
CA ILE A 328 12.55 1.42 -8.55
C ILE A 328 12.62 -0.10 -8.66
N ASN A 329 13.83 -0.64 -8.64
CA ASN A 329 14.12 -2.08 -8.56
C ASN A 329 15.03 -2.33 -7.37
N ILE A 330 14.62 -3.19 -6.45
CA ILE A 330 15.48 -3.69 -5.37
C ILE A 330 15.81 -5.14 -5.71
N ASP A 331 17.09 -5.43 -5.94
CA ASP A 331 17.54 -6.77 -6.32
C ASP A 331 17.75 -7.70 -5.11
N GLN A 332 18.19 -8.93 -5.39
CA GLN A 332 18.45 -9.96 -4.37
C GLN A 332 19.57 -9.59 -3.37
N ASN A 333 20.43 -8.63 -3.70
CA ASN A 333 21.51 -8.16 -2.83
C ASN A 333 21.08 -6.95 -2.00
N GLY A 334 19.84 -6.45 -2.18
CA GLY A 334 19.33 -5.24 -1.55
C GLY A 334 19.75 -3.95 -2.27
N ASN A 335 20.35 -4.05 -3.46
CA ASN A 335 20.75 -2.89 -4.23
C ASN A 335 19.52 -2.22 -4.86
N ILE A 336 19.44 -0.89 -4.74
CA ILE A 336 18.34 -0.08 -5.26
C ILE A 336 18.76 0.52 -6.60
N GLY A 337 18.15 0.05 -7.68
CA GLY A 337 18.23 0.63 -9.01
C GLY A 337 17.09 1.62 -9.27
N ILE A 338 17.41 2.82 -9.72
CA ILE A 338 16.45 3.79 -10.28
C ILE A 338 16.79 3.98 -11.75
N GLY A 339 15.90 3.56 -12.65
CA GLY A 339 16.16 3.59 -14.10
C GLY A 339 17.08 2.46 -14.61
N THR A 340 17.45 1.49 -13.77
CA THR A 340 18.23 0.30 -14.14
C THR A 340 17.64 -0.97 -13.52
N ASN A 341 17.80 -2.10 -14.21
CA ASN A 341 17.32 -3.43 -13.78
C ASN A 341 18.44 -4.31 -13.20
N THR A 342 19.68 -3.86 -13.30
CA THR A 342 20.88 -4.59 -12.85
C THR A 342 21.75 -3.60 -12.08
N PRO A 343 21.29 -3.13 -10.90
CA PRO A 343 22.06 -2.20 -10.09
C PRO A 343 23.39 -2.85 -9.70
N GLN A 344 24.50 -2.16 -9.99
CA GLN A 344 25.85 -2.64 -9.66
C GLN A 344 26.34 -2.10 -8.30
N PHE A 345 25.61 -1.15 -7.73
CA PHE A 345 25.91 -0.44 -6.49
C PHE A 345 24.69 -0.44 -5.56
N PRO A 346 24.87 -0.26 -4.23
CA PRO A 346 23.76 -0.21 -3.28
C PRO A 346 22.66 0.80 -3.64
N LEU A 347 23.02 1.94 -4.22
CA LEU A 347 22.11 2.86 -4.91
C LEU A 347 22.67 3.20 -6.29
N ASP A 348 22.03 2.73 -7.36
CA ASP A 348 22.42 2.92 -8.76
C ASP A 348 21.32 3.69 -9.50
N ILE A 349 21.56 4.99 -9.74
CA ILE A 349 20.61 5.91 -10.36
C ILE A 349 21.07 6.21 -11.79
N ARG A 350 20.30 5.74 -12.77
CA ARG A 350 20.62 5.96 -14.19
C ARG A 350 19.59 6.87 -14.84
N LEU A 351 20.09 7.81 -15.65
CA LEU A 351 19.22 8.66 -16.46
C LEU A 351 18.57 7.80 -17.55
N LYS A 352 17.27 8.00 -17.76
CA LYS A 352 16.52 7.30 -18.81
C LYS A 352 16.86 7.91 -20.18
N THR A 353 18.08 7.70 -20.66
CA THR A 353 18.48 7.97 -22.04
C THR A 353 18.73 6.65 -22.72
N ALA A 354 18.05 6.43 -23.86
CA ALA A 354 18.00 5.17 -24.60
C ALA A 354 19.34 4.73 -25.23
N VAL A 355 20.45 5.39 -24.91
CA VAL A 355 21.77 5.08 -25.45
C VAL A 355 22.75 5.02 -24.29
N TRP A 356 23.10 3.79 -23.92
CA TRP A 356 24.29 3.54 -23.14
C TRP A 356 25.39 3.05 -24.10
N PRO A 357 26.61 3.60 -24.02
CA PRO A 357 27.03 4.68 -23.12
C PRO A 357 26.57 6.06 -23.63
N LEU A 358 26.27 6.97 -22.70
CA LEU A 358 26.08 8.39 -23.02
C LEU A 358 27.42 9.01 -23.47
N PRO A 359 27.41 10.00 -24.40
CA PRO A 359 28.61 10.75 -24.76
C PRO A 359 29.24 11.39 -23.52
N VAL A 360 30.56 11.22 -23.38
CA VAL A 360 31.42 11.57 -22.24
C VAL A 360 31.45 13.06 -21.83
N SER A 361 30.61 13.91 -22.40
CA SER A 361 30.58 15.36 -22.13
C SER A 361 29.65 15.78 -20.98
N SER A 362 28.91 14.85 -20.35
CA SER A 362 27.92 15.18 -19.29
C SER A 362 28.10 14.43 -17.96
N LEU A 363 29.20 13.70 -17.76
CA LEU A 363 29.45 12.92 -16.55
C LEU A 363 30.36 13.67 -15.57
N THR A 364 29.80 14.10 -14.44
CA THR A 364 30.59 14.60 -13.29
C THR A 364 30.64 13.49 -12.24
N TYR A 365 31.81 12.87 -12.07
CA TYR A 365 32.00 11.72 -11.19
C TYR A 365 32.32 12.15 -9.75
N TYR A 366 31.69 11.51 -8.75
CA TYR A 366 32.08 11.56 -7.35
C TYR A 366 32.33 10.13 -6.86
N GLY A 367 33.59 9.75 -6.63
CA GLY A 367 33.93 8.47 -6.02
C GLY A 367 35.33 8.51 -5.39
N ILE A 368 35.45 7.97 -4.18
CA ILE A 368 36.69 7.83 -3.41
C ILE A 368 36.87 6.35 -3.09
N SER A 369 38.08 5.83 -3.28
CA SER A 369 38.51 4.56 -2.73
C SER A 369 39.37 4.83 -1.49
N PRO A 370 38.93 4.48 -0.27
CA PRO A 370 39.88 4.02 0.72
C PRO A 370 40.14 2.54 0.39
N ASP A 371 41.38 2.13 0.19
CA ASP A 371 41.77 0.81 0.70
C ASP A 371 43.25 0.67 0.96
N SER A 372 43.47 -0.06 2.03
CA SER A 372 44.71 -0.58 2.58
C SER A 372 45.67 -1.13 1.53
N GLY A 373 46.84 -0.51 1.46
CA GLY A 373 48.10 -1.18 1.19
C GLY A 373 48.21 -1.96 -0.12
N SER A 374 48.38 -1.26 -1.25
CA SER A 374 49.35 -1.67 -2.26
C SER A 374 49.69 -0.53 -3.22
N PHE A 375 50.97 -0.51 -3.58
CA PHE A 375 51.68 0.54 -4.29
C PHE A 375 51.21 0.73 -5.75
N ALA A 376 51.36 1.97 -6.22
CA ALA A 376 51.23 2.45 -7.60
C ALA A 376 49.80 2.63 -8.15
N GLY A 377 49.15 3.69 -7.67
CA GLY A 377 47.96 4.26 -8.31
C GLY A 377 48.30 4.86 -9.67
N THR A 378 47.78 4.24 -10.72
CA THR A 378 47.56 4.85 -12.03
C THR A 378 46.07 4.78 -12.32
N LEU A 379 45.39 5.91 -12.47
CA LEU A 379 44.20 6.00 -13.30
C LEU A 379 44.27 7.27 -14.14
N THR A 380 44.52 7.03 -15.42
CA THR A 380 44.62 7.94 -16.55
C THR A 380 43.25 8.43 -16.97
N THR A 381 43.11 9.72 -17.23
CA THR A 381 42.05 10.24 -18.12
C THR A 381 42.63 10.38 -19.53
N TYR A 382 42.17 9.56 -20.48
CA TYR A 382 42.40 9.78 -21.91
C TYR A 382 41.07 9.70 -22.69
N PRO A 383 40.87 10.52 -23.73
CA PRO A 383 39.56 10.71 -24.38
C PRO A 383 39.14 9.59 -25.34
N ASN A 384 39.94 8.54 -25.51
CA ASN A 384 39.69 7.51 -26.53
C ASN A 384 40.11 6.13 -26.01
N TYR A 385 39.33 5.50 -25.12
CA TYR A 385 39.35 4.04 -24.99
C TYR A 385 38.05 3.52 -24.38
N THR A 386 37.39 2.66 -25.14
CA THR A 386 36.13 1.94 -24.89
C THR A 386 36.25 0.75 -23.92
N ASN A 387 37.29 0.65 -23.10
CA ASN A 387 37.58 -0.65 -22.46
C ASN A 387 38.45 -0.61 -21.19
N ASP A 388 38.41 0.48 -20.41
CA ASP A 388 38.95 0.49 -19.04
C ASP A 388 37.82 0.66 -18.02
N MET A 389 36.93 -0.34 -17.98
CA MET A 389 36.11 -0.63 -16.79
C MET A 389 37.00 -1.28 -15.72
N GLY A 390 37.97 -0.54 -15.21
CA GLY A 390 38.80 -0.99 -14.09
C GLY A 390 37.88 -1.41 -12.93
N THR A 391 38.15 -2.59 -12.37
CA THR A 391 37.37 -3.26 -11.33
C THR A 391 36.88 -2.27 -10.29
N PHE A 392 35.58 -1.96 -10.29
CA PHE A 392 34.95 -1.11 -9.27
C PHE A 392 35.29 -1.68 -7.89
N ASN A 393 35.83 -0.86 -6.99
CA ASN A 393 36.07 -1.30 -5.62
C ASN A 393 34.72 -1.57 -4.93
N THR A 394 34.75 -2.39 -3.89
CA THR A 394 33.57 -2.74 -3.09
C THR A 394 32.98 -1.59 -2.26
N ASN A 395 33.51 -0.36 -2.39
CA ASN A 395 33.24 0.75 -1.46
C ASN A 395 32.39 1.88 -2.06
N THR A 396 31.86 1.73 -3.29
CA THR A 396 30.95 2.73 -3.88
C THR A 396 29.51 2.47 -3.45
N SER A 397 28.95 3.33 -2.60
CA SER A 397 27.57 3.19 -2.08
C SER A 397 26.50 3.84 -2.96
N ILE A 398 26.84 4.91 -3.68
CA ILE A 398 25.90 5.67 -4.54
C ILE A 398 26.56 5.94 -5.89
N TYR A 399 25.90 5.53 -6.96
CA TYR A 399 26.22 5.89 -8.34
C TYR A 399 25.04 6.66 -8.96
N ALA A 400 25.34 7.75 -9.67
CA ALA A 400 24.35 8.53 -10.39
C ALA A 400 24.90 9.01 -11.75
N ASP A 401 24.17 8.75 -12.85
CA ASP A 401 24.49 9.27 -14.20
C ASP A 401 24.23 10.78 -14.35
N GLY A 402 23.66 11.42 -13.32
CA GLY A 402 23.35 12.85 -13.28
C GLY A 402 23.79 13.51 -11.97
N ASN A 403 23.49 14.81 -11.84
CA ASN A 403 23.86 15.57 -10.65
C ASN A 403 23.06 15.11 -9.41
N ILE A 404 23.75 14.90 -8.29
CA ILE A 404 23.13 14.79 -6.98
C ILE A 404 23.04 16.20 -6.39
N ILE A 405 21.83 16.76 -6.31
CA ILE A 405 21.58 18.05 -5.67
C ILE A 405 21.18 17.82 -4.21
N SER A 406 21.92 18.40 -3.28
CA SER A 406 21.56 18.45 -1.86
C SER A 406 21.30 19.90 -1.44
N VAL A 407 20.18 20.15 -0.76
CA VAL A 407 19.84 21.47 -0.19
C VAL A 407 20.54 21.69 1.16
N GLY A 408 21.22 20.67 1.68
CA GLY A 408 21.97 20.68 2.94
C GLY A 408 23.39 20.14 2.77
N LYS A 409 23.92 19.47 3.79
CA LYS A 409 25.28 18.90 3.74
C LYS A 409 25.27 17.54 3.03
N LEU A 410 26.14 17.37 2.03
CA LEU A 410 26.54 16.06 1.50
C LEU A 410 27.92 15.73 2.08
N SER A 411 27.99 14.77 3.00
CA SER A 411 29.26 14.36 3.62
C SER A 411 30.02 13.44 2.68
N VAL A 412 31.11 13.94 2.09
CA VAL A 412 32.03 13.18 1.24
C VAL A 412 33.38 13.04 1.94
N ALA A 413 33.97 11.85 1.93
CA ALA A 413 35.16 11.54 2.73
C ALA A 413 36.45 12.23 2.23
N GLN A 414 36.48 12.71 0.98
CA GLN A 414 37.67 13.30 0.34
C GLN A 414 37.27 14.05 -0.93
N SER A 415 37.88 15.20 -1.17
CA SER A 415 37.82 15.89 -2.46
C SER A 415 39.23 15.94 -3.05
N SER A 416 39.38 15.60 -4.33
CA SER A 416 40.68 15.59 -5.00
C SER A 416 40.95 16.95 -5.64
N LEU A 417 41.86 17.73 -5.03
CA LEU A 417 42.43 18.93 -5.65
C LEU A 417 43.77 18.54 -6.30
N PHE A 418 43.84 18.55 -7.64
CA PHE A 418 45.04 18.13 -8.37
C PHE A 418 46.03 19.28 -8.56
N SER A 419 47.32 19.02 -8.29
CA SER A 419 48.43 19.95 -8.51
C SER A 419 49.52 19.27 -9.37
N ASP A 420 49.26 19.08 -10.67
CA ASP A 420 50.20 18.46 -11.63
C ASP A 420 50.76 19.51 -12.62
N LYS A 421 52.02 19.37 -13.06
CA LYS A 421 52.65 20.30 -14.03
C LYS A 421 51.96 20.27 -15.40
N ARG A 422 51.44 19.12 -15.83
CA ARG A 422 50.82 18.93 -17.15
C ARG A 422 49.50 19.68 -17.31
N ILE A 423 48.86 20.04 -16.21
CA ILE A 423 47.60 20.81 -16.19
C ILE A 423 47.84 22.31 -15.91
N LYS A 424 49.10 22.77 -15.94
CA LYS A 424 49.48 24.15 -15.58
C LYS A 424 50.37 24.80 -16.64
N ASN A 425 50.01 26.02 -17.04
CA ASN A 425 50.89 26.89 -17.83
C ASN A 425 51.84 27.64 -16.87
N ILE A 426 53.06 27.11 -16.67
CA ILE A 426 54.04 27.70 -15.74
C ILE A 426 54.55 29.04 -16.29
N LYS A 427 54.30 30.13 -15.56
CA LYS A 427 54.74 31.49 -15.92
C LYS A 427 56.12 31.86 -15.38
N GLY A 428 56.61 31.18 -14.35
CA GLY A 428 57.89 31.48 -13.68
C GLY A 428 57.91 30.99 -12.23
N LYS A 429 59.05 31.18 -11.55
CA LYS A 429 59.16 30.98 -10.09
C LYS A 429 58.73 32.24 -9.34
N SER A 430 58.33 32.09 -8.08
CA SER A 430 58.00 33.23 -7.22
C SER A 430 59.22 34.10 -6.93
N ASP A 431 58.99 35.40 -6.71
CA ASP A 431 60.01 36.37 -6.34
C ASP A 431 60.03 36.51 -4.81
N GLY A 432 60.88 35.71 -4.16
CA GLY A 432 60.95 35.65 -2.69
C GLY A 432 61.23 36.98 -2.00
N VAL A 433 61.94 37.91 -2.66
CA VAL A 433 62.21 39.24 -2.10
C VAL A 433 60.94 40.08 -2.07
N LYS A 434 60.18 40.09 -3.17
CA LYS A 434 58.86 40.74 -3.22
C LYS A 434 57.89 40.08 -2.26
N ASP A 435 57.86 38.75 -2.23
CA ASP A 435 56.97 37.99 -1.35
C ASP A 435 57.23 38.28 0.13
N LEU A 436 58.51 38.37 0.53
CA LEU A 436 58.89 38.77 1.89
C LEU A 436 58.48 40.22 2.20
N MET A 437 58.57 41.13 1.24
CA MET A 437 58.06 42.51 1.42
C MET A 437 56.53 42.56 1.56
N ILE A 438 55.80 41.73 0.81
CA ILE A 438 54.35 41.59 0.90
C ILE A 438 53.97 41.01 2.27
N LEU A 439 54.60 39.90 2.68
CA LEU A 439 54.36 39.25 3.98
C LEU A 439 54.57 40.22 5.15
N LYS A 440 55.62 41.05 5.11
CA LYS A 440 55.91 42.05 6.15
C LYS A 440 54.86 43.17 6.25
N LYS A 441 54.07 43.40 5.20
CA LYS A 441 52.99 44.39 5.20
C LYS A 441 51.67 43.79 5.70
N LEU A 442 51.51 42.47 5.66
CA LEU A 442 50.28 41.82 6.13
C LEU A 442 50.13 42.00 7.64
N SER A 443 48.96 42.50 8.05
CA SER A 443 48.59 42.62 9.46
C SER A 443 47.85 41.37 9.93
N ILE A 444 48.27 40.84 11.08
CA ILE A 444 47.52 39.79 11.78
C ILE A 444 46.68 40.49 12.85
N THR A 445 45.37 40.38 12.71
CA THR A 445 44.41 41.14 13.49
C THR A 445 43.70 40.21 14.47
N ASN A 446 43.70 40.60 15.75
CA ASN A 446 42.83 39.97 16.73
C ASN A 446 41.46 40.65 16.68
N TYR A 447 40.37 39.90 16.59
CA TYR A 447 39.01 40.44 16.54
C TYR A 447 38.00 39.51 17.21
N LEU A 448 36.84 40.08 17.57
CA LEU A 448 35.63 39.36 17.99
C LEU A 448 34.61 39.40 16.83
N MET A 449 33.85 38.33 16.66
CA MET A 449 32.74 38.34 15.71
C MET A 449 31.62 39.24 16.23
N LYS A 450 31.02 40.06 15.37
CA LYS A 450 29.87 40.91 15.74
C LYS A 450 28.64 40.09 16.12
N ASP A 451 28.47 38.92 15.51
CA ASP A 451 27.39 37.98 15.82
C ASP A 451 27.73 37.11 17.04
N GLU A 452 27.61 37.70 18.23
CA GLU A 452 27.92 37.02 19.50
C GLU A 452 26.99 35.84 19.79
N ALA A 453 25.76 35.83 19.24
CA ALA A 453 24.84 34.70 19.43
C ALA A 453 25.37 33.42 18.78
N LEU A 454 25.99 33.54 17.61
CA LEU A 454 26.54 32.39 16.88
C LEU A 454 27.96 32.03 17.33
N TYR A 455 28.82 33.02 17.57
CA TYR A 455 30.26 32.81 17.79
C TYR A 455 30.73 33.01 19.23
N GLY A 456 29.87 33.51 20.12
CA GLY A 456 30.24 33.87 21.49
C GLY A 456 31.30 34.98 21.56
N LYS A 457 31.90 35.17 22.73
CA LYS A 457 32.98 36.15 22.98
C LYS A 457 34.37 35.61 22.69
N GLN A 458 34.47 34.70 21.73
CA GLN A 458 35.74 34.08 21.35
C GLN A 458 36.61 35.06 20.56
N GLU A 459 37.87 35.21 20.95
CA GLU A 459 38.88 35.98 20.21
C GLU A 459 39.43 35.17 19.03
N PHE A 460 39.44 35.79 17.85
CA PHE A 460 40.00 35.23 16.63
C PHE A 460 41.25 36.00 16.24
N LYS A 461 42.32 35.28 15.87
CA LYS A 461 43.56 35.85 15.33
C LYS A 461 43.70 35.47 13.86
N LYS A 462 43.33 36.37 12.95
CA LYS A 462 43.40 36.14 11.50
C LYS A 462 43.67 37.45 10.75
N VAL A 463 43.75 37.38 9.43
CA VAL A 463 43.83 38.56 8.55
C VAL A 463 42.43 39.10 8.24
N ILE A 464 42.32 40.40 7.96
CA ILE A 464 41.09 41.02 7.44
C ILE A 464 41.15 41.08 5.93
N ALA A 465 40.11 40.58 5.25
CA ALA A 465 40.14 40.38 3.80
C ALA A 465 40.37 41.69 3.00
N GLN A 466 39.82 42.81 3.46
CA GLN A 466 40.03 44.14 2.86
C GLN A 466 41.50 44.60 2.97
N GLU A 467 42.16 44.32 4.10
CA GLU A 467 43.57 44.66 4.32
C GLU A 467 44.47 43.78 3.44
N VAL A 468 44.15 42.49 3.33
CA VAL A 468 44.86 41.56 2.43
C VAL A 468 44.68 42.01 0.99
N GLU A 469 43.48 42.44 0.58
CA GLU A 469 43.21 42.83 -0.80
C GLU A 469 44.09 44.00 -1.25
N ALA A 470 44.29 44.99 -0.37
CA ALA A 470 45.11 46.16 -0.64
C ALA A 470 46.60 45.82 -0.87
N ILE A 471 47.06 44.67 -0.37
CA ILE A 471 48.48 44.27 -0.34
C ILE A 471 48.76 43.09 -1.30
N TYR A 472 47.84 42.13 -1.35
CA TYR A 472 47.94 40.86 -2.09
C TYR A 472 46.55 40.44 -2.63
N PRO A 473 46.01 41.18 -3.62
CA PRO A 473 44.63 41.03 -4.10
C PRO A 473 44.31 39.63 -4.63
N GLN A 474 45.31 38.89 -5.13
CA GLN A 474 45.13 37.52 -5.63
C GLN A 474 44.76 36.50 -4.54
N ALA A 475 44.97 36.81 -3.25
CA ALA A 475 44.53 35.96 -2.14
C ALA A 475 43.14 36.36 -1.61
N VAL A 476 42.40 37.20 -2.34
CA VAL A 476 41.07 37.65 -1.94
C VAL A 476 40.08 37.39 -3.05
N ASN A 477 39.04 36.63 -2.73
CA ASN A 477 37.92 36.42 -3.62
C ASN A 477 36.80 37.40 -3.26
N LYS A 478 36.31 38.13 -4.26
CA LYS A 478 35.12 38.99 -4.12
C LYS A 478 33.89 38.24 -4.57
N SER A 479 32.94 38.08 -3.65
CA SER A 479 31.63 37.53 -3.97
C SER A 479 30.74 38.63 -4.51
N ASN A 480 30.14 38.42 -5.69
CA ASN A 480 29.05 39.25 -6.21
C ASN A 480 27.68 38.80 -5.66
N VAL A 481 27.65 37.81 -4.76
CA VAL A 481 26.42 37.33 -4.14
C VAL A 481 25.95 38.36 -3.13
N LYS A 482 24.72 38.85 -3.33
CA LYS A 482 24.05 39.72 -2.38
C LYS A 482 23.71 38.93 -1.11
N THR A 483 24.16 39.43 0.03
CA THR A 483 23.90 38.81 1.34
C THR A 483 23.88 39.88 2.42
N PHE A 484 23.31 39.55 3.58
CA PHE A 484 23.27 40.46 4.72
C PHE A 484 24.40 40.18 5.70
N ILE A 485 25.04 41.24 6.21
CA ILE A 485 26.11 41.14 7.20
C ILE A 485 25.67 41.74 8.55
N PRO A 486 26.19 41.23 9.69
CA PRO A 486 25.85 41.74 11.02
C PRO A 486 26.60 43.04 11.35
N ASN A 487 26.54 44.06 10.49
CA ASN A 487 27.31 45.30 10.69
C ASN A 487 26.70 46.23 11.75
N ILE A 488 25.37 46.18 11.95
CA ILE A 488 24.62 46.97 12.92
C ILE A 488 24.40 46.18 14.23
N TYR A 489 23.95 44.93 14.11
CA TYR A 489 23.79 43.92 15.18
C TYR A 489 23.41 44.48 16.56
N GLN A 490 22.25 45.15 16.66
CA GLN A 490 21.76 45.70 17.93
C GLN A 490 20.24 45.91 17.91
N LEU A 491 19.66 46.17 19.08
CA LEU A 491 18.26 46.59 19.20
C LEU A 491 18.07 48.01 18.67
N ALA A 492 16.90 48.27 18.09
CA ALA A 492 16.49 49.58 17.61
C ALA A 492 15.15 49.99 18.23
N LYS A 493 15.00 51.29 18.51
CA LYS A 493 13.70 51.88 18.86
C LYS A 493 13.04 52.44 17.62
N GLN A 494 11.83 52.00 17.33
CA GLN A 494 11.06 52.42 16.17
C GLN A 494 10.12 53.58 16.51
N ASN A 495 10.11 54.63 15.68
CA ASN A 495 9.10 55.68 15.65
C ASN A 495 8.65 55.91 14.19
N GLY A 496 7.50 55.32 13.83
CA GLY A 496 7.06 55.24 12.43
C GLY A 496 8.09 54.52 11.56
N SER A 497 8.51 55.16 10.46
CA SER A 497 9.56 54.69 9.54
C SER A 497 10.99 54.89 10.03
N VAL A 498 11.20 55.50 11.20
CA VAL A 498 12.53 55.85 11.70
C VAL A 498 12.96 54.89 12.79
N PHE A 499 14.08 54.20 12.57
CA PHE A 499 14.71 53.32 13.55
C PHE A 499 15.88 54.06 14.18
N THR A 500 15.89 54.14 15.51
CA THR A 500 16.93 54.82 16.30
C THR A 500 17.75 53.81 17.08
N PHE A 501 19.06 54.02 17.12
CA PHE A 501 20.04 53.09 17.67
C PHE A 501 20.74 53.68 18.89
N GLU A 502 21.03 52.83 19.87
CA GLU A 502 21.76 53.26 21.07
C GLU A 502 23.24 53.49 20.77
N LYS A 503 23.83 52.62 19.93
CA LYS A 503 25.19 52.79 19.43
C LYS A 503 25.18 53.34 18.01
N PRO A 504 26.08 54.29 17.68
CA PRO A 504 26.19 54.80 16.32
C PRO A 504 26.33 53.68 15.28
N VAL A 505 25.62 53.80 14.17
CA VAL A 505 25.64 52.88 13.02
C VAL A 505 26.38 53.54 11.85
N ALA A 506 27.21 52.76 11.19
CA ALA A 506 27.89 53.16 9.96
C ALA A 506 27.28 52.38 8.79
N ILE A 507 26.69 53.10 7.85
CA ILE A 507 26.00 52.54 6.68
C ILE A 507 26.62 53.15 5.45
N ALA A 508 27.04 52.30 4.52
CA ALA A 508 27.63 52.77 3.29
C ALA A 508 26.53 53.36 2.38
N LYS A 509 26.86 54.31 1.49
CA LYS A 509 25.85 54.96 0.63
C LYS A 509 25.20 53.97 -0.35
N GLU A 510 25.90 52.87 -0.61
CA GLU A 510 25.53 51.77 -1.47
C GLU A 510 24.63 50.72 -0.79
N ASP A 511 24.48 50.76 0.54
CA ASP A 511 23.65 49.83 1.29
C ASP A 511 22.16 50.19 1.10
N LYS A 512 21.43 49.35 0.38
CA LYS A 512 20.03 49.64 0.00
C LYS A 512 18.98 48.98 0.91
N PHE A 513 19.33 47.87 1.54
CA PHE A 513 18.38 47.07 2.28
C PHE A 513 18.88 46.77 3.69
N LEU A 514 17.94 46.75 4.64
CA LEU A 514 18.15 46.46 6.05
C LEU A 514 17.44 45.17 6.42
N LYS A 515 18.15 44.27 7.10
CA LYS A 515 17.60 43.04 7.67
C LYS A 515 17.27 43.25 9.14
N VAL A 516 16.00 43.06 9.48
CA VAL A 516 15.47 43.27 10.82
C VAL A 516 14.66 42.07 11.29
N TYR A 517 14.63 41.90 12.60
CA TYR A 517 13.91 40.86 13.30
C TYR A 517 13.04 41.50 14.37
N ASP A 518 11.78 41.14 14.41
CA ASP A 518 10.87 41.52 15.48
C ASP A 518 10.31 40.26 16.17
N GLU A 519 9.29 40.41 17.02
CA GLU A 519 8.68 39.25 17.71
C GLU A 519 7.90 38.30 16.78
N THR A 520 7.59 38.74 15.56
CA THR A 520 6.81 37.99 14.56
C THR A 520 7.69 37.34 13.49
N GLY A 521 8.92 37.83 13.27
CA GLY A 521 9.87 37.18 12.37
C GLY A 521 10.88 38.11 11.70
N GLU A 522 11.38 37.66 10.56
CA GLU A 522 12.42 38.33 9.76
C GLU A 522 11.81 39.23 8.67
N PHE A 523 12.34 40.44 8.52
CA PHE A 523 11.95 41.38 7.48
C PHE A 523 13.16 42.01 6.79
N VAL A 524 12.99 42.26 5.48
CA VAL A 524 13.89 43.09 4.68
C VAL A 524 13.17 44.39 4.33
N LEU A 525 13.82 45.51 4.59
CA LEU A 525 13.29 46.86 4.41
C LEU A 525 14.25 47.71 3.58
N GLU A 526 13.72 48.57 2.72
CA GLU A 526 14.52 49.48 1.90
C GLU A 526 14.92 50.73 2.70
N ILE A 527 16.20 51.11 2.62
CA ILE A 527 16.74 52.28 3.30
C ILE A 527 16.46 53.52 2.45
N GLN A 528 15.80 54.52 3.02
CA GLN A 528 15.51 55.79 2.35
C GLN A 528 16.53 56.88 2.72
N ASN A 529 16.91 56.94 3.99
CA ASN A 529 17.92 57.87 4.47
C ASN A 529 18.58 57.33 5.76
N SER A 530 19.80 57.73 6.03
CA SER A 530 20.53 57.32 7.24
C SER A 530 21.32 58.48 7.85
N THR A 531 21.43 58.45 9.17
CA THR A 531 22.30 59.29 10.00
C THR A 531 23.12 58.38 10.92
N SER A 532 24.06 58.93 11.67
CA SER A 532 24.88 58.14 12.58
C SER A 532 24.08 57.36 13.63
N ASN A 533 22.88 57.82 14.02
CA ASN A 533 22.10 57.23 15.10
C ASN A 533 20.67 56.82 14.68
N SER A 534 20.31 57.01 13.41
CA SER A 534 18.97 56.63 12.93
C SER A 534 18.94 56.29 11.45
N ILE A 535 18.05 55.37 11.08
CA ILE A 535 17.78 54.96 9.69
C ILE A 535 16.29 55.16 9.43
N THR A 536 15.96 55.84 8.33
CA THR A 536 14.60 55.91 7.81
C THR A 536 14.43 54.83 6.76
N VAL A 537 13.44 53.96 6.94
CA VAL A 537 13.15 52.83 6.05
C VAL A 537 11.76 52.94 5.44
N ASN A 538 11.61 52.38 4.24
CA ASN A 538 10.31 52.16 3.65
C ASN A 538 9.68 50.91 4.28
N LEU A 539 8.65 51.12 5.12
CA LEU A 539 7.92 50.02 5.75
C LEU A 539 7.04 49.24 4.75
N ALA A 540 6.70 49.84 3.60
CA ALA A 540 5.86 49.23 2.57
C ALA A 540 4.58 48.57 3.11
N GLY A 541 3.95 49.17 4.12
CA GLY A 541 2.73 48.65 4.76
C GLY A 541 2.94 47.55 5.82
N LYS A 542 4.20 47.20 6.16
CA LYS A 542 4.52 46.24 7.23
C LYS A 542 4.38 46.89 8.60
N ASP A 543 3.71 46.19 9.53
CA ASP A 543 3.46 46.62 10.90
C ASP A 543 4.34 45.78 11.86
N LEU A 544 5.52 46.31 12.20
CA LEU A 544 6.51 45.63 13.05
C LEU A 544 6.08 45.67 14.52
N LYS A 545 6.26 44.57 15.25
CA LYS A 545 5.76 44.39 16.62
C LYS A 545 6.87 44.11 17.63
N GLY A 546 6.73 44.71 18.81
CA GLY A 546 7.57 44.42 19.95
C GLY A 546 9.00 44.93 19.82
N LYS A 547 9.96 44.16 20.36
CA LYS A 547 11.39 44.55 20.31
C LYS A 547 11.97 44.29 18.92
N LEU A 548 12.48 45.35 18.31
CA LEU A 548 13.13 45.29 17.00
C LEU A 548 14.64 45.09 17.15
N PHE A 549 15.17 44.01 16.59
CA PHE A 549 16.59 43.75 16.44
C PHE A 549 17.01 43.96 14.98
N VAL A 550 18.02 44.79 14.76
CA VAL A 550 18.55 45.07 13.43
C VAL A 550 19.84 44.31 13.26
N TYR A 551 19.84 43.36 12.33
CA TYR A 551 21.00 42.53 12.04
C TYR A 551 22.04 43.32 11.25
N GLY A 552 21.63 43.93 10.14
CA GLY A 552 22.50 44.77 9.34
C GLY A 552 22.05 44.93 7.90
N THR A 553 22.96 45.34 7.02
CA THR A 553 22.66 45.75 5.64
C THR A 553 23.00 44.68 4.60
N GLU A 554 22.34 44.73 3.44
CA GLU A 554 22.69 43.92 2.27
C GLU A 554 23.97 44.48 1.64
N VAL A 555 24.96 43.62 1.47
CA VAL A 555 26.22 43.91 0.78
C VAL A 555 26.40 42.97 -0.41
N SER A 556 27.10 43.44 -1.44
CA SER A 556 27.41 42.68 -2.65
C SER A 556 28.91 42.57 -2.94
N ASP A 557 29.75 42.92 -1.96
CA ASP A 557 31.20 43.00 -2.09
C ASP A 557 31.92 42.20 -0.98
N LEU A 558 31.26 41.16 -0.46
CA LEU A 558 31.82 40.34 0.60
C LEU A 558 33.11 39.67 0.10
N ARG A 559 34.16 39.80 0.90
CA ARG A 559 35.50 39.28 0.60
C ARG A 559 35.78 38.04 1.44
N THR A 560 36.34 37.02 0.81
CA THR A 560 36.90 35.86 1.50
C THR A 560 38.39 35.76 1.18
N VAL A 561 39.15 35.26 2.16
CA VAL A 561 40.60 35.09 2.02
C VAL A 561 40.89 33.67 1.56
N ASP A 562 41.69 33.55 0.52
CA ASP A 562 42.35 32.30 0.11
C ASP A 562 43.59 32.09 1.00
N TYR A 563 43.43 31.27 2.03
CA TYR A 563 44.50 30.95 2.95
C TYR A 563 45.59 30.06 2.33
N ASP A 564 45.30 29.33 1.24
CA ASP A 564 46.31 28.54 0.53
C ASP A 564 47.25 29.48 -0.23
N ALA A 565 46.72 30.52 -0.88
CA ALA A 565 47.52 31.57 -1.50
C ALA A 565 48.42 32.29 -0.49
N LEU A 566 47.90 32.62 0.70
CA LEU A 566 48.71 33.21 1.79
C LEU A 566 49.75 32.24 2.33
N SER A 567 49.43 30.96 2.45
CA SER A 567 50.37 29.92 2.89
C SER A 567 51.53 29.79 1.90
N MET A 568 51.26 29.78 0.59
CA MET A 568 52.29 29.72 -0.45
C MET A 568 53.17 31.00 -0.47
N LEU A 569 52.56 32.18 -0.28
CA LEU A 569 53.30 33.43 -0.09
C LEU A 569 54.25 33.32 1.11
N ASN A 570 53.76 32.82 2.25
CA ASN A 570 54.54 32.66 3.46
C ASN A 570 55.72 31.70 3.27
N ILE A 571 55.53 30.58 2.56
CA ILE A 571 56.62 29.65 2.24
C ILE A 571 57.70 30.35 1.42
N SER A 572 57.34 31.05 0.35
CA SER A 572 58.28 31.77 -0.52
C SER A 572 59.06 32.85 0.26
N ALA A 573 58.36 33.65 1.06
CA ALA A 573 58.94 34.68 1.91
C ALA A 573 59.89 34.10 2.98
N THR A 574 59.52 32.98 3.60
CA THR A 574 60.33 32.32 4.63
C THR A 574 61.60 31.73 4.02
N GLN A 575 61.52 31.15 2.81
CA GLN A 575 62.71 30.70 2.07
C GLN A 575 63.67 31.85 1.78
N GLU A 576 63.17 33.03 1.41
CA GLU A 576 64.02 34.19 1.18
C GLU A 576 64.63 34.74 2.48
N LEU A 577 63.85 34.75 3.57
CA LEU A 577 64.36 35.13 4.89
C LEU A 577 65.50 34.21 5.34
N ALA A 578 65.37 32.90 5.13
CA ALA A 578 66.40 31.93 5.47
C ALA A 578 67.72 32.19 4.71
N LYS A 579 67.67 32.51 3.40
CA LYS A 579 68.86 32.89 2.63
C LYS A 579 69.57 34.12 3.18
N LYS A 580 68.80 35.13 3.62
CA LYS A 580 69.37 36.36 4.21
C LYS A 580 70.04 36.08 5.55
N ILE A 581 69.47 35.20 6.36
CA ILE A 581 70.07 34.78 7.64
C ILE A 581 71.38 34.05 7.39
N GLU A 582 71.42 33.08 6.47
CA GLU A 582 72.63 32.33 6.12
C GLU A 582 73.75 33.28 5.61
N ALA A 583 73.42 34.27 4.79
CA ALA A 583 74.38 35.28 4.34
C ALA A 583 74.96 36.09 5.51
N LEU A 584 74.11 36.54 6.44
CA LEU A 584 74.54 37.28 7.63
C LEU A 584 75.37 36.43 8.58
N GLU A 585 75.05 35.15 8.74
CA GLU A 585 75.83 34.22 9.57
C GLU A 585 77.23 34.00 9.00
N ASN A 586 77.35 33.83 7.68
CA ASN A 586 78.65 33.72 7.00
C ASN A 586 79.49 35.00 7.15
N GLU A 587 78.88 36.18 6.99
CA GLU A 587 79.56 37.46 7.21
C GLU A 587 80.02 37.62 8.67
N ASN A 588 79.17 37.27 9.63
CA ASN A 588 79.52 37.33 11.05
C ASN A 588 80.67 36.36 11.39
N GLN A 589 80.70 35.15 10.83
CA GLN A 589 81.82 34.22 10.99
C GLN A 589 83.13 34.79 10.42
N ALA A 590 83.07 35.44 9.25
CA ALA A 590 84.22 36.11 8.66
C ALA A 590 84.73 37.26 9.55
N LEU A 591 83.83 38.11 10.06
CA LEU A 591 84.17 39.19 10.98
C LEU A 591 84.78 38.67 12.29
N GLN A 592 84.24 37.58 12.86
CA GLN A 592 84.81 36.94 14.05
C GLN A 592 86.22 36.39 13.79
N LYS A 593 86.50 35.87 12.59
CA LYS A 593 87.84 35.46 12.20
C LYS A 593 88.80 36.64 12.14
N VAL A 594 88.44 37.71 11.44
CA VAL A 594 89.24 38.95 11.36
C VAL A 594 89.50 39.54 12.75
N ASN A 595 88.50 39.56 13.62
CA ASN A 595 88.63 40.09 14.98
C ASN A 595 89.58 39.22 15.85
N ARG A 596 89.58 37.90 15.67
CA ARG A 596 90.55 37.00 16.33
C ARG A 596 91.98 37.27 15.85
N GLU A 597 92.17 37.45 14.55
CA GLU A 597 93.47 37.79 13.96
C GLU A 597 93.99 39.14 14.50
N MET A 598 93.13 40.17 14.53
CA MET A 598 93.48 41.49 15.05
C MET A 598 93.89 41.47 16.53
N LYS A 599 93.14 40.75 17.38
CA LYS A 599 93.51 40.55 18.79
C LYS A 599 94.85 39.85 18.96
N HIS A 600 95.13 38.86 18.10
CA HIS A 600 96.43 38.17 18.11
C HIS A 600 97.57 39.13 17.75
N THR A 601 97.40 39.93 16.69
CA THR A 601 98.39 40.95 16.29
C THR A 601 98.58 42.02 17.37
N GLN A 602 97.51 42.48 18.01
CA GLN A 602 97.59 43.43 19.13
C GLN A 602 98.39 42.84 20.30
N ALA A 603 98.14 41.59 20.69
CA ALA A 603 98.88 40.93 21.76
C ALA A 603 100.39 40.81 21.44
N ILE A 604 100.75 40.52 20.20
CA ILE A 604 102.16 40.51 19.74
C ILE A 604 102.76 41.91 19.84
N PHE A 605 102.01 42.96 19.44
CA PHE A 605 102.48 44.34 19.51
C PHE A 605 102.69 44.79 20.97
N GLU A 606 101.76 44.48 21.88
CA GLU A 606 101.89 44.76 23.32
C GLU A 606 103.08 44.02 23.94
N GLN A 607 103.34 42.76 23.55
CA GLN A 607 104.54 42.03 23.99
C GLN A 607 105.83 42.72 23.52
N ARG A 608 105.88 43.14 22.25
CA ARG A 608 107.04 43.87 21.70
C ARG A 608 107.24 45.22 22.38
N LEU A 609 106.14 45.94 22.65
CA LEU A 609 106.18 47.21 23.37
C LEU A 609 106.73 47.03 24.79
N LYS A 610 106.24 46.04 25.55
CA LYS A 610 106.78 45.69 26.88
C LYS A 610 108.26 45.33 26.83
N HIS A 611 108.70 44.61 25.79
CA HIS A 611 110.11 44.28 25.61
C HIS A 611 110.97 45.54 25.39
N LEU A 612 110.52 46.46 24.53
CA LEU A 612 111.14 47.77 24.31
C LEU A 612 111.17 48.61 25.59
N GLU A 613 110.06 48.72 26.32
CA GLU A 613 109.98 49.45 27.59
C GLU A 613 110.97 48.88 28.62
N SER A 614 111.10 47.54 28.69
CA SER A 614 112.08 46.89 29.56
C SER A 614 113.54 47.12 29.14
N SER A 615 113.79 47.37 27.85
CA SER A 615 115.15 47.67 27.35
C SER A 615 115.58 49.12 27.60
N PHE A 616 114.63 50.04 27.80
CA PHE A 616 114.88 51.44 28.16
C PHE A 616 114.98 51.68 29.68
N ALA A 617 114.53 50.73 30.51
CA ALA A 617 114.59 50.80 31.98
C ALA A 617 115.88 50.19 32.59
N LYS A 618 116.78 49.67 31.75
CA LYS A 618 118.18 49.32 32.08
C LYS A 618 119.09 50.39 31.52
#